data_AF-J3I8P3-F1
#
_entry.id   AF-J3I8P3-F1
#
_cell.length_a   1.000
_cell.length_b   1.000
_cell.length_c   1.000
_cell.angle_alpha   90.00
_cell.angle_beta   90.00
_cell.angle_gamma   90.00
#
_symmetry.space_group_name_H-M   'P 1'
#
loop_
_entity.id
_entity.type
_entity.pdbx_description
1 polymer ?
#
loop_
_entity_poly.entity_id
_entity_poly.type
_entity_poly.pdbx_seq_one_letter_code
_entity_poly.pdbx_strand_id
1 'polypeptide(L)'
;MQIGQIEIKLDKKWELQDFSVYTKEYVQIYSLFYVLQSVIDGERDEEFGYSGFQWRGGYSVVNFFRSAYSLTPEEDRLQIRRIQYASPGVIELTGMIGVATDIATIVAAFCGSVLAVNRTYDMVMRGYHQRKLARLEVQAAESKLAREDVLFIRNSVKALAADFNLKPEQVKALGQITDGNELIQLKILMALYRRAEPLQKQQSSGKAQL
;
A
#
# COMPACT_ATOMS: atom_id res chain seq x y z
N MET A 1 0.89 -19.10 5.37
CA MET A 1 1.77 -18.42 4.38
C MET A 1 2.64 -19.39 3.52
N GLN A 2 2.72 -19.24 2.17
CA GLN A 2 3.63 -19.99 1.26
C GLN A 2 4.66 -19.08 0.56
N ILE A 3 5.94 -19.41 0.72
CA ILE A 3 7.06 -18.79 -0.02
C ILE A 3 7.23 -19.49 -1.38
N GLY A 4 7.52 -18.71 -2.42
CA GLY A 4 7.94 -19.23 -3.71
C GLY A 4 8.50 -18.17 -4.63
N GLN A 5 8.53 -18.49 -5.92
CA GLN A 5 9.10 -17.62 -6.95
C GLN A 5 8.07 -16.60 -7.44
N ILE A 6 8.52 -15.36 -7.55
CA ILE A 6 7.77 -14.21 -8.08
C ILE A 6 8.57 -13.66 -9.25
N GLU A 7 7.91 -13.36 -10.36
CA GLU A 7 8.55 -12.80 -11.54
C GLU A 7 7.98 -11.43 -11.86
N ILE A 8 8.88 -10.47 -12.08
CA ILE A 8 8.55 -9.18 -12.68
C ILE A 8 9.19 -9.17 -14.07
N LYS A 9 8.38 -9.24 -15.12
CA LYS A 9 8.87 -9.18 -16.50
C LYS A 9 9.28 -7.76 -16.82
N LEU A 10 10.44 -7.61 -17.46
CA LEU A 10 11.01 -6.33 -17.86
C LEU A 10 11.01 -6.21 -19.38
N ASP A 11 10.62 -5.05 -19.89
CA ASP A 11 10.73 -4.70 -21.30
C ASP A 11 11.07 -3.22 -21.44
N LYS A 12 11.37 -2.78 -22.66
CA LYS A 12 11.84 -1.44 -23.02
C LYS A 12 13.14 -1.05 -22.31
N LYS A 13 13.54 0.20 -22.50
CA LYS A 13 14.73 0.77 -21.86
C LYS A 13 14.37 1.25 -20.46
N TRP A 14 15.08 0.74 -19.47
CA TRP A 14 14.99 1.20 -18.08
C TRP A 14 16.15 2.13 -17.79
N GLU A 15 15.84 3.26 -17.18
CA GLU A 15 16.83 4.10 -16.52
C GLU A 15 17.10 3.55 -15.12
N LEU A 16 18.25 3.87 -14.53
CA LEU A 16 18.55 3.46 -13.15
C LEU A 16 17.49 3.97 -12.15
N GLN A 17 16.90 5.14 -12.45
CA GLN A 17 15.80 5.68 -11.67
C GLN A 17 14.55 4.80 -11.74
N ASP A 18 14.24 4.19 -12.88
CA ASP A 18 13.09 3.27 -13.01
C ASP A 18 13.25 2.08 -12.05
N PHE A 19 14.43 1.47 -12.02
CA PHE A 19 14.75 0.36 -11.11
C PHE A 19 14.65 0.77 -9.64
N SER A 20 15.26 1.91 -9.29
CA SER A 20 15.25 2.41 -7.90
C SER A 20 13.85 2.70 -7.41
N VAL A 21 13.01 3.33 -8.24
CA VAL A 21 11.61 3.61 -7.89
C VAL A 21 10.82 2.31 -7.80
N TYR A 22 10.87 1.45 -8.82
CA TYR A 22 10.05 0.26 -8.87
C TYR A 22 10.32 -0.69 -7.71
N THR A 23 11.59 -1.03 -7.47
CA THR A 23 11.97 -1.96 -6.39
C THR A 23 11.63 -1.41 -5.01
N LYS A 24 11.85 -0.11 -4.79
CA LYS A 24 11.49 0.58 -3.54
C LYS A 24 9.99 0.58 -3.29
N GLU A 25 9.17 0.92 -4.30
CA GLU A 25 7.73 0.95 -4.10
C GLU A 25 7.15 -0.46 -3.98
N TYR A 26 7.67 -1.42 -4.75
CA TYR A 26 7.28 -2.82 -4.66
C TYR A 26 7.53 -3.41 -3.26
N VAL A 27 8.72 -3.20 -2.68
CA VAL A 27 9.01 -3.70 -1.32
C VAL A 27 8.14 -3.03 -0.26
N GLN A 28 7.81 -1.74 -0.41
CA GLN A 28 6.94 -1.04 0.55
C GLN A 28 5.51 -1.57 0.50
N ILE A 29 4.97 -1.81 -0.69
CA ILE A 29 3.63 -2.39 -0.84
C ILE A 29 3.63 -3.84 -0.33
N TYR A 30 4.65 -4.62 -0.68
CA TYR A 30 4.82 -5.98 -0.18
C TYR A 30 4.80 -6.04 1.36
N SER A 31 5.55 -5.18 2.03
CA SER A 31 5.57 -5.14 3.50
C SER A 31 4.21 -4.77 4.10
N LEU A 32 3.44 -3.88 3.47
CA LEU A 32 2.07 -3.60 3.91
C LEU A 32 1.18 -4.84 3.81
N PHE A 33 1.13 -5.47 2.64
CA PHE A 33 0.26 -6.64 2.43
C PHE A 33 0.73 -7.85 3.24
N TYR A 34 2.03 -8.00 3.49
CA TYR A 34 2.55 -8.99 4.43
C TYR A 34 1.96 -8.78 5.82
N VAL A 35 2.01 -7.56 6.37
CA VAL A 35 1.44 -7.24 7.69
C VAL A 35 -0.06 -7.53 7.72
N LEU A 36 -0.81 -7.17 6.66
CA LEU A 36 -2.24 -7.49 6.56
C LEU A 36 -2.47 -9.01 6.55
N GLN A 37 -1.67 -9.76 5.79
CA GLN A 37 -1.80 -11.21 5.69
C GLN A 37 -1.47 -11.91 7.01
N SER A 38 -0.44 -11.47 7.76
CA SER A 38 -0.15 -12.02 9.09
C SER A 38 -1.32 -11.86 10.07
N VAL A 39 -2.07 -10.74 9.95
CA VAL A 39 -3.27 -10.52 10.76
C VAL A 39 -4.42 -11.42 10.31
N ILE A 40 -4.58 -11.62 9.01
CA ILE A 40 -5.59 -12.53 8.44
C ILE A 40 -5.32 -13.99 8.86
N ASP A 41 -4.05 -14.40 8.86
CA ASP A 41 -3.62 -15.76 9.23
C ASP A 41 -3.62 -15.98 10.77
N GLY A 42 -3.87 -14.93 11.56
CA GLY A 42 -3.88 -15.00 13.02
C GLY A 42 -2.49 -15.13 13.65
N GLU A 43 -1.43 -14.85 12.89
CA GLU A 43 -0.02 -14.95 13.31
C GLU A 43 0.43 -13.71 14.11
N ARG A 44 -0.44 -12.72 14.27
CA ARG A 44 -0.13 -11.45 14.93
C ARG A 44 -1.27 -11.04 15.86
N ASP A 45 -0.94 -10.85 17.14
CA ASP A 45 -1.91 -10.47 18.19
C ASP A 45 -2.49 -9.05 17.99
N GLU A 46 -3.69 -8.84 18.54
CA GLU A 46 -4.44 -7.57 18.51
C GLU A 46 -3.69 -6.38 19.14
N GLU A 47 -2.70 -6.63 20.01
CA GLU A 47 -1.84 -5.57 20.59
C GLU A 47 -0.89 -4.92 19.57
N PHE A 48 -0.77 -5.48 18.36
CA PHE A 48 0.05 -4.91 17.29
C PHE A 48 -0.70 -3.78 16.55
N GLY A 49 -0.89 -2.65 17.23
CA GLY A 49 -1.63 -1.50 16.71
C GLY A 49 -0.73 -0.35 16.26
N TYR A 50 -0.93 0.15 15.04
CA TYR A 50 -0.42 1.46 14.65
C TYR A 50 -1.23 2.61 15.27
N SER A 51 -2.20 2.34 16.12
CA SER A 51 -2.97 3.35 16.87
C SER A 51 -2.11 4.19 17.83
N GLY A 52 -1.03 3.61 18.35
CA GLY A 52 -0.03 4.30 19.18
C GLY A 52 0.94 5.21 18.41
N PHE A 53 0.97 5.13 17.07
CA PHE A 53 1.90 5.95 16.27
C PHE A 53 1.49 7.42 16.27
N GLN A 54 2.48 8.32 16.30
CA GLN A 54 2.24 9.74 16.07
C GLN A 54 1.98 9.99 14.58
N TRP A 55 0.71 9.91 14.17
CA TRP A 55 0.28 10.14 12.78
C TRP A 55 0.24 11.62 12.38
N ARG A 56 1.39 12.31 12.47
CA ARG A 56 1.54 13.72 12.14
C ARG A 56 2.22 13.88 10.78
N GLY A 57 1.48 14.37 9.79
CA GLY A 57 2.00 14.70 8.46
C GLY A 57 2.53 13.51 7.65
N GLY A 58 3.36 13.79 6.64
CA GLY A 58 3.88 12.77 5.71
C GLY A 58 4.96 11.86 6.30
N TYR A 59 5.66 12.32 7.34
CA TYR A 59 6.74 11.55 7.97
C TYR A 59 6.23 10.30 8.70
N SER A 60 5.04 10.37 9.32
CA SER A 60 4.46 9.22 10.01
C SER A 60 4.15 8.06 9.06
N VAL A 61 3.73 8.37 7.83
CA VAL A 61 3.50 7.39 6.77
C VAL A 61 4.82 6.72 6.37
N VAL A 62 5.91 7.47 6.24
CA VAL A 62 7.22 6.88 5.92
C VAL A 62 7.65 5.91 7.01
N ASN A 63 7.48 6.29 8.29
CA ASN A 63 7.82 5.41 9.41
C ASN A 63 6.91 4.19 9.49
N PHE A 64 5.62 4.32 9.14
CA PHE A 64 4.71 3.18 9.00
C PHE A 64 5.27 2.13 8.03
N PHE A 65 5.66 2.51 6.81
CA PHE A 65 6.21 1.55 5.84
C PHE A 65 7.58 0.99 6.24
N ARG A 66 8.42 1.79 6.92
CA ARG A 66 9.68 1.29 7.49
C ARG A 66 9.44 0.26 8.61
N SER A 67 8.44 0.53 9.45
CA SER A 67 8.00 -0.39 10.50
C SER A 67 7.45 -1.67 9.87
N ALA A 68 6.54 -1.57 8.90
CA ALA A 68 6.00 -2.72 8.18
C ALA A 68 7.11 -3.60 7.58
N TYR A 69 8.14 -3.00 6.97
CA TYR A 69 9.30 -3.73 6.47
C TYR A 69 10.09 -4.44 7.58
N SER A 70 10.32 -3.76 8.70
CA SER A 70 11.04 -4.34 9.85
C SER A 70 10.29 -5.52 10.47
N LEU A 71 8.96 -5.53 10.33
CA LEU A 71 8.06 -6.56 10.84
C LEU A 71 7.84 -7.74 9.91
N THR A 72 8.38 -7.68 8.70
CA THR A 72 8.51 -8.86 7.85
C THR A 72 9.76 -9.62 8.32
N PRO A 73 9.61 -10.87 8.84
CA PRO A 73 10.72 -11.76 9.17
C PRO A 73 11.67 -11.92 7.99
N GLU A 74 12.95 -12.17 8.27
CA GLU A 74 13.99 -12.18 7.23
C GLU A 74 13.74 -13.27 6.19
N GLU A 75 13.24 -14.42 6.63
CA GLU A 75 12.81 -15.56 5.83
C GLU A 75 11.66 -15.24 4.86
N ASP A 76 10.80 -14.27 5.22
CA ASP A 76 9.63 -13.86 4.42
C ASP A 76 9.89 -12.59 3.61
N ARG A 77 11.06 -11.97 3.73
CA ARG A 77 11.43 -10.79 2.93
C ARG A 77 11.67 -11.18 1.48
N LEU A 78 11.39 -10.24 0.58
CA LEU A 78 11.74 -10.39 -0.83
C LEU A 78 13.26 -10.53 -0.98
N GLN A 79 13.69 -11.64 -1.57
CA GLN A 79 15.09 -11.89 -1.93
C GLN A 79 15.25 -11.90 -3.44
N ILE A 80 16.27 -11.24 -3.96
CA ILE A 80 16.59 -11.32 -5.40
C ILE A 80 17.24 -12.67 -5.66
N ARG A 81 16.59 -13.49 -6.49
CA ARG A 81 17.17 -14.74 -7.00
C ARG A 81 18.02 -14.47 -8.23
N ARG A 82 17.49 -13.68 -9.16
CA ARG A 82 18.15 -13.38 -10.44
C ARG A 82 17.62 -12.09 -11.04
N ILE A 83 18.48 -11.36 -11.74
CA ILE A 83 18.08 -10.27 -12.63
C ILE A 83 18.67 -10.55 -14.00
N GLN A 84 17.81 -10.63 -15.01
CA GLN A 84 18.23 -10.65 -16.42
C GLN A 84 17.73 -9.39 -17.09
N TYR A 85 18.66 -8.53 -17.49
CA TYR A 85 18.38 -7.31 -18.20
C TYR A 85 18.77 -7.43 -19.68
N ALA A 86 17.78 -7.54 -20.56
CA ALA A 86 17.83 -7.34 -22.01
C ALA A 86 16.43 -7.69 -22.56
N SER A 87 15.70 -6.76 -23.19
CA SER A 87 14.31 -7.00 -23.67
C SER A 87 14.15 -8.29 -24.47
N PRO A 88 13.30 -9.26 -24.03
CA PRO A 88 12.60 -9.30 -22.74
C PRO A 88 13.47 -9.79 -21.57
N GLY A 89 13.45 -9.06 -20.46
CA GLY A 89 14.17 -9.37 -19.22
C GLY A 89 13.25 -9.81 -18.08
N VAL A 90 13.82 -10.13 -16.92
CA VAL A 90 13.06 -10.53 -15.72
C VAL A 90 13.82 -10.20 -14.43
N ILE A 91 13.08 -9.81 -13.39
CA ILE A 91 13.53 -9.86 -11.99
C ILE A 91 12.83 -11.06 -11.35
N GLU A 92 13.61 -12.07 -10.98
CA GLU A 92 13.14 -13.23 -10.22
C GLU A 92 13.39 -12.97 -8.74
N LEU A 93 12.31 -13.01 -7.96
CA LEU A 93 12.33 -12.85 -6.51
C LEU A 93 11.87 -14.14 -5.84
N THR A 94 12.34 -14.36 -4.62
CA THR A 94 11.73 -15.31 -3.67
C THR A 94 10.97 -14.51 -2.63
N GLY A 95 9.74 -14.94 -2.30
CA GLY A 95 8.92 -14.34 -1.26
C GLY A 95 7.52 -14.92 -1.22
N MET A 96 6.65 -14.26 -0.47
CA MET A 96 5.27 -14.66 -0.22
C MET A 96 4.40 -14.53 -1.48
N ILE A 97 3.98 -15.66 -2.06
CA ILE A 97 3.23 -15.69 -3.33
C ILE A 97 1.88 -14.98 -3.19
N GLY A 98 1.15 -15.23 -2.08
CA GLY A 98 -0.14 -14.60 -1.82
C GLY A 98 -0.03 -13.07 -1.76
N VAL A 99 1.00 -12.56 -1.07
CA VAL A 99 1.29 -11.13 -0.96
C VAL A 99 1.62 -10.54 -2.33
N ALA A 100 2.49 -11.20 -3.12
CA ALA A 100 2.81 -10.75 -4.47
C ALA A 100 1.57 -10.74 -5.40
N THR A 101 0.66 -11.69 -5.24
CA THR A 101 -0.61 -11.76 -5.97
C THR A 101 -1.53 -10.59 -5.62
N ASP A 102 -1.54 -10.17 -4.35
CA ASP A 102 -2.28 -8.98 -3.92
C ASP A 102 -1.71 -7.70 -4.55
N ILE A 103 -0.37 -7.59 -4.68
CA ILE A 103 0.27 -6.47 -5.39
C ILE A 103 -0.11 -6.48 -6.88
N ALA A 104 -0.06 -7.64 -7.54
CA ALA A 104 -0.46 -7.76 -8.93
C ALA A 104 -1.94 -7.34 -9.13
N THR A 105 -2.82 -7.73 -8.19
CA THR A 105 -4.24 -7.39 -8.20
C THR A 105 -4.47 -5.88 -8.11
N ILE A 106 -3.83 -5.19 -7.16
CA ILE A 106 -4.00 -3.73 -7.02
C ILE A 106 -3.40 -2.98 -8.21
N VAL A 107 -2.23 -3.39 -8.71
CA VAL A 107 -1.62 -2.75 -9.90
C VAL A 107 -2.48 -2.97 -11.14
N ALA A 108 -3.07 -4.15 -11.31
CA ALA A 108 -4.01 -4.43 -12.39
C ALA A 108 -5.30 -3.59 -12.27
N ALA A 109 -5.84 -3.44 -11.05
CA ALA A 109 -6.99 -2.57 -10.80
C ALA A 109 -6.70 -1.10 -11.17
N PHE A 110 -5.50 -0.61 -10.82
CA PHE A 110 -5.08 0.74 -11.20
C PHE A 110 -4.92 0.87 -12.71
N CYS A 111 -4.34 -0.13 -13.39
CA CYS A 111 -4.22 -0.14 -14.86
C CYS A 111 -5.58 -0.15 -15.57
N GLY A 112 -6.55 -0.92 -15.06
CA GLY A 112 -7.88 -1.05 -15.68
C GLY A 112 -8.74 0.21 -15.54
N SER A 113 -8.49 1.02 -14.52
CA SER A 113 -9.35 2.16 -14.14
C SER A 113 -8.57 3.43 -13.81
N VAL A 114 -7.41 3.67 -14.46
CA VAL A 114 -6.46 4.77 -14.13
C VAL A 114 -7.16 6.10 -13.89
N LEU A 115 -8.05 6.53 -14.81
CA LEU A 115 -8.74 7.81 -14.71
C LEU A 115 -9.67 7.89 -13.50
N ALA A 116 -10.35 6.80 -13.16
CA ALA A 116 -11.28 6.75 -12.03
C ALA A 116 -10.51 6.77 -10.70
N VAL A 117 -9.50 5.90 -10.56
CA VAL A 117 -8.68 5.81 -9.34
C VAL A 117 -7.98 7.14 -9.05
N ASN A 118 -7.39 7.77 -10.09
CA ASN A 118 -6.75 9.08 -9.93
C ASN A 118 -7.76 10.16 -9.52
N ARG A 119 -8.96 10.16 -10.10
CA ARG A 119 -10.02 11.11 -9.76
C ARG A 119 -10.48 10.96 -8.31
N THR A 120 -10.67 9.72 -7.83
CA THR A 120 -11.01 9.43 -6.44
C THR A 120 -9.91 9.91 -5.51
N TYR A 121 -8.65 9.55 -5.80
CA TYR A 121 -7.50 9.99 -5.01
C TYR A 121 -7.42 11.52 -4.93
N ASP A 122 -7.53 12.22 -6.06
CA ASP A 122 -7.47 13.69 -6.11
C ASP A 122 -8.60 14.35 -5.33
N MET A 123 -9.82 13.81 -5.42
CA MET A 123 -10.96 14.28 -4.64
C MET A 123 -10.71 14.10 -3.14
N VAL A 124 -10.25 12.92 -2.73
CA VAL A 124 -9.92 12.60 -1.34
C VAL A 124 -8.80 13.51 -0.83
N MET A 125 -7.73 13.69 -1.61
CA MET A 125 -6.58 14.51 -1.24
C MET A 125 -6.98 15.98 -1.07
N ARG A 126 -7.79 16.53 -1.99
CA ARG A 126 -8.35 17.89 -1.85
C ARG A 126 -9.20 18.02 -0.58
N GLY A 127 -10.13 17.10 -0.36
CA GLY A 127 -11.01 17.12 0.82
C GLY A 127 -10.23 16.98 2.13
N TYR A 128 -9.21 16.13 2.14
CA TYR A 128 -8.29 15.92 3.26
C TYR A 128 -7.52 17.19 3.63
N HIS A 129 -7.03 17.94 2.64
CA HIS A 129 -6.34 19.21 2.86
C HIS A 129 -7.27 20.34 3.30
N GLN A 130 -8.43 20.49 2.66
CA GLN A 130 -9.41 21.53 3.00
C GLN A 130 -9.86 21.43 4.47
N ARG A 131 -10.03 20.20 4.96
CA ARG A 131 -10.41 19.88 6.34
C ARG A 131 -9.25 19.89 7.33
N LYS A 132 -8.02 20.18 6.86
CA LYS A 132 -6.79 20.22 7.68
C LYS A 132 -6.52 18.91 8.45
N LEU A 133 -6.98 17.76 7.93
CA LEU A 133 -6.88 16.45 8.59
C LEU A 133 -5.43 15.98 8.80
N ALA A 134 -4.48 16.54 8.05
CA ALA A 134 -3.05 16.31 8.22
C ALA A 134 -2.50 16.78 9.57
N ARG A 135 -3.12 17.82 10.15
CA ARG A 135 -2.67 18.49 11.39
C ARG A 135 -3.33 17.92 12.65
N LEU A 136 -4.33 17.06 12.46
CA LEU A 136 -5.04 16.44 13.57
C LEU A 136 -4.18 15.35 14.20
N GLU A 137 -3.91 15.50 15.48
CA GLU A 137 -3.36 14.44 16.31
C GLU A 137 -4.44 13.40 16.53
N VAL A 138 -4.23 12.21 15.95
CA VAL A 138 -5.25 11.17 15.86
C VAL A 138 -5.84 10.81 17.24
N GLN A 139 -5.02 10.79 18.29
CA GLN A 139 -5.45 10.44 19.66
C GLN A 139 -6.28 11.53 20.38
N ALA A 140 -6.25 12.79 19.93
CA ALA A 140 -6.99 13.90 20.55
C ALA A 140 -8.08 14.50 19.63
N ALA A 141 -8.13 14.06 18.37
CA ALA A 141 -8.94 14.68 17.33
C ALA A 141 -10.29 14.00 17.09
N GLU A 142 -10.45 12.70 17.37
CA GLU A 142 -11.70 12.00 17.06
C GLU A 142 -12.91 12.57 17.80
N SER A 143 -12.73 12.96 19.06
CA SER A 143 -13.77 13.60 19.87
C SER A 143 -14.09 15.04 19.41
N LYS A 144 -13.25 15.62 18.55
CA LYS A 144 -13.33 17.02 18.08
C LYS A 144 -13.67 17.14 16.60
N LEU A 145 -13.72 16.02 15.87
CA LEU A 145 -14.07 16.01 14.46
C LEU A 145 -15.55 16.34 14.29
N ALA A 146 -15.85 17.26 13.37
CA ALA A 146 -17.23 17.50 12.97
C ALA A 146 -17.80 16.23 12.33
N ARG A 147 -19.11 15.99 12.51
CA ARG A 147 -19.81 14.82 11.93
C ARG A 147 -19.57 14.69 10.42
N GLU A 148 -19.49 15.82 9.71
CA GLU A 148 -19.20 15.87 8.28
C GLU A 148 -17.81 15.35 7.93
N ASP A 149 -16.80 15.58 8.78
CA ASP A 149 -15.44 15.10 8.57
C ASP A 149 -15.35 13.60 8.80
N VAL A 150 -16.02 13.09 9.83
CA VAL A 150 -16.12 11.64 10.08
C VAL A 150 -16.76 10.93 8.88
N LEU A 151 -17.86 11.47 8.36
CA LEU A 151 -18.52 10.93 7.17
C LEU A 151 -17.61 11.00 5.93
N PHE A 152 -16.92 12.12 5.73
CA PHE A 152 -15.96 12.28 4.65
C PHE A 152 -14.84 11.23 4.73
N ILE A 153 -14.24 11.03 5.91
CA ILE A 153 -13.16 10.07 6.13
C ILE A 153 -13.65 8.65 5.82
N ARG A 154 -14.78 8.23 6.41
CA ARG A 154 -15.37 6.91 6.19
C ARG A 154 -15.67 6.64 4.72
N ASN A 155 -16.29 7.59 4.04
CA ASN A 155 -16.62 7.45 2.62
C ASN A 155 -15.35 7.41 1.75
N SER A 156 -14.32 8.17 2.11
CA SER A 156 -13.03 8.17 1.41
C SER A 156 -12.30 6.84 1.57
N VAL A 157 -12.30 6.25 2.77
CA VAL A 157 -11.73 4.91 3.03
C VAL A 157 -12.44 3.86 2.18
N LYS A 158 -13.78 3.85 2.19
CA LYS A 158 -14.57 2.92 1.38
C LYS A 158 -14.32 3.08 -0.12
N ALA A 159 -14.29 4.31 -0.61
CA ALA A 159 -14.05 4.60 -2.03
C ALA A 159 -12.65 4.12 -2.47
N LEU A 160 -11.61 4.47 -1.71
CA LEU A 160 -10.24 4.03 -2.04
C LEU A 160 -10.08 2.51 -1.93
N ALA A 161 -10.62 1.88 -0.88
CA ALA A 161 -10.55 0.43 -0.74
C ALA A 161 -11.22 -0.31 -1.91
N ALA A 162 -12.35 0.20 -2.39
CA ALA A 162 -13.05 -0.33 -3.56
C ALA A 162 -12.25 -0.12 -4.85
N ASP A 163 -11.74 1.09 -5.09
CA ASP A 163 -10.91 1.40 -6.26
C ASP A 163 -9.63 0.57 -6.33
N PHE A 164 -9.08 0.21 -5.16
CA PHE A 164 -7.87 -0.61 -5.05
C PHE A 164 -8.18 -2.10 -5.12
N ASN A 165 -9.45 -2.49 -5.23
CA ASN A 165 -9.92 -3.86 -5.23
C ASN A 165 -9.43 -4.66 -4.01
N LEU A 166 -9.43 -4.02 -2.82
CA LEU A 166 -9.05 -4.71 -1.58
C LEU A 166 -10.11 -5.73 -1.21
N LYS A 167 -9.65 -6.92 -0.80
CA LYS A 167 -10.53 -7.99 -0.33
C LYS A 167 -11.15 -7.63 1.03
N PRO A 168 -12.36 -8.12 1.35
CA PRO A 168 -13.01 -7.82 2.64
C PRO A 168 -12.12 -8.11 3.86
N GLU A 169 -11.37 -9.21 3.83
CA GLU A 169 -10.42 -9.61 4.88
C GLU A 169 -9.24 -8.62 5.00
N GLN A 170 -8.76 -8.04 3.90
CA GLN A 170 -7.71 -7.01 3.92
C GLN A 170 -8.23 -5.70 4.50
N VAL A 171 -9.48 -5.33 4.19
CA VAL A 171 -10.15 -4.16 4.79
C VAL A 171 -10.34 -4.37 6.29
N LYS A 172 -10.74 -5.57 6.71
CA LYS A 172 -10.86 -5.93 8.13
C LYS A 172 -9.51 -5.88 8.84
N ALA A 173 -8.47 -6.48 8.26
CA ALA A 173 -7.11 -6.45 8.80
C ALA A 173 -6.56 -5.03 8.90
N LEU A 174 -6.84 -4.17 7.90
CA LEU A 174 -6.52 -2.75 7.95
C LEU A 174 -7.23 -2.06 9.14
N GLY A 175 -8.49 -2.42 9.39
CA GLY A 175 -9.22 -2.01 10.59
C GLY A 175 -8.53 -2.43 11.89
N GLN A 176 -8.08 -3.68 11.98
CA GLN A 176 -7.41 -4.23 13.16
C GLN A 176 -6.07 -3.54 13.43
N ILE A 177 -5.19 -3.42 12.43
CA ILE A 177 -3.87 -2.77 12.63
C ILE A 177 -3.96 -1.27 12.93
N THR A 178 -5.13 -0.67 12.75
CA THR A 178 -5.39 0.76 13.04
C THR A 178 -6.27 0.96 14.25
N ASP A 179 -6.64 -0.10 14.98
CA ASP A 179 -7.59 -0.05 16.10
C ASP A 179 -8.91 0.66 15.72
N GLY A 180 -9.41 0.35 14.53
CA GLY A 180 -10.63 0.94 13.97
C GLY A 180 -10.50 2.41 13.52
N ASN A 181 -9.32 3.02 13.62
CA ASN A 181 -9.15 4.45 13.35
C ASN A 181 -9.22 4.78 11.84
N GLU A 182 -10.39 5.23 11.36
CA GLU A 182 -10.64 5.50 9.95
C GLU A 182 -9.73 6.60 9.36
N LEU A 183 -9.25 7.56 10.18
CA LEU A 183 -8.30 8.58 9.71
C LEU A 183 -6.91 8.01 9.44
N ILE A 184 -6.45 7.06 10.27
CA ILE A 184 -5.20 6.32 10.01
C ILE A 184 -5.36 5.46 8.76
N GLN A 185 -6.48 4.73 8.64
CA GLN A 185 -6.76 3.91 7.45
C GLN A 185 -6.72 4.76 6.18
N LEU A 186 -7.35 5.94 6.20
CA LEU A 186 -7.31 6.89 5.08
C LEU A 186 -5.88 7.30 4.74
N LYS A 187 -5.05 7.63 5.73
CA LYS A 187 -3.64 8.00 5.54
C LYS A 187 -2.84 6.84 4.90
N ILE A 188 -3.07 5.61 5.34
CA ILE A 188 -2.43 4.41 4.78
C ILE A 188 -2.88 4.19 3.33
N LEU A 189 -4.17 4.28 3.02
CA LEU A 189 -4.69 4.08 1.66
C LEU A 189 -4.19 5.16 0.69
N MET A 190 -4.19 6.44 1.10
CA MET A 190 -3.58 7.51 0.29
C MET A 190 -2.08 7.29 0.08
N ALA A 191 -1.40 6.68 1.06
CA ALA A 191 0.00 6.33 0.93
C ALA A 191 0.24 5.12 0.04
N LEU A 192 -0.66 4.14 0.03
CA LEU A 192 -0.65 2.99 -0.87
C LEU A 192 -0.80 3.45 -2.32
N TYR A 193 -1.77 4.33 -2.62
CA TYR A 193 -1.92 4.90 -3.96
C TYR A 193 -0.62 5.50 -4.50
N ARG A 194 0.06 6.35 -3.72
CA ARG A 194 1.31 7.01 -4.14
C ARG A 194 2.46 6.05 -4.45
N ARG A 195 2.39 4.82 -3.95
CA ARG A 195 3.39 3.75 -4.16
C ARG A 195 3.00 2.84 -5.30
N ALA A 196 1.70 2.55 -5.43
CA ALA A 196 1.16 1.74 -6.52
C ALA A 196 1.17 2.50 -7.85
N GLU A 197 1.01 3.83 -7.84
CA GLU A 197 0.99 4.66 -9.06
C GLU A 197 2.29 4.51 -9.89
N PRO A 198 3.52 4.58 -9.33
CA PRO A 198 4.73 4.28 -10.09
C PRO A 198 4.76 2.89 -10.74
N LEU A 199 4.32 1.85 -10.02
CA LEU A 199 4.27 0.49 -10.54
C LEU A 199 3.25 0.40 -11.70
N GLN A 200 2.07 0.99 -11.52
CA GLN A 200 1.05 1.09 -12.56
C GLN A 200 1.58 1.84 -13.78
N LYS A 201 2.25 2.99 -13.61
CA LYS A 201 2.80 3.76 -14.74
C LYS A 201 3.79 2.93 -15.53
N GLN A 202 4.69 2.22 -14.86
CA GLN A 202 5.63 1.34 -15.54
C GLN A 202 4.92 0.17 -16.24
N GLN A 203 3.89 -0.42 -15.62
CA GLN A 203 3.11 -1.49 -16.25
C GLN A 203 2.28 -1.03 -17.46
N SER A 204 1.57 0.09 -17.34
CA SER A 204 0.81 0.68 -18.45
C SER A 204 1.70 1.18 -19.58
N SER A 205 2.93 1.59 -19.27
CA SER A 205 3.93 1.90 -20.29
C SER A 205 4.56 0.65 -20.92
N GLY A 206 4.27 -0.55 -20.44
CA GLY A 206 4.87 -1.80 -20.89
C GLY A 206 6.34 -1.97 -20.50
N LYS A 207 6.85 -1.23 -19.51
CA LYS A 207 8.21 -1.41 -18.98
C LYS A 207 8.30 -2.61 -18.03
N ALA A 208 7.25 -2.81 -17.22
CA ALA A 208 7.16 -3.88 -16.24
C ALA A 208 5.87 -4.68 -16.42
N GLN A 209 5.85 -5.95 -16.02
CA GLN A 209 4.60 -6.70 -15.87
C GLN A 209 4.71 -7.65 -14.68
N LEU A 210 3.75 -7.53 -13.76
CA LEU A 210 3.51 -8.43 -12.64
C LEU A 210 2.68 -9.65 -13.06
#